data_AF-A0A453MIR6-F1
#
_entry.id   AF-A0A453MIR6-F1
#
_cell.length_a   1.000
_cell.length_b   1.000
_cell.length_c   1.000
_cell.angle_alpha   90.00
_cell.angle_beta   90.00
_cell.angle_gamma   90.00
#
_symmetry.space_group_name_H-M   'P 1'
#
loop_
_entity.id
_entity.type
_entity.pdbx_description
1 polymer ?
#
loop_
_entity_poly.entity_id
_entity_poly.type
_entity_poly.pdbx_seq_one_letter_code
_entity_poly.pdbx_strand_id
1 'polypeptide(L)'
;MLTGKCPTDVLFKNGLTLQKFVGNAFPKKIRDILDPTFIIPRSGDEGLDHGNHAMVELLSCIMQLVQLGLSCSTETPKDRPTMPDVYSEVSAIKREYSASRAKE
;
A
#
# COMPACT_ATOMS: atom_id res chain seq x y z
N MET A 1 -1.94 -9.78 0.35
CA MET A 1 -1.00 -8.82 1.00
C MET A 1 -0.55 -7.82 -0.04
N LEU A 2 -0.19 -6.57 0.30
CA LEU A 2 0.13 -5.54 -0.70
C LEU A 2 1.24 -5.92 -1.67
N THR A 3 2.27 -6.66 -1.24
CA THR A 3 3.43 -7.03 -2.06
C THR A 3 3.47 -8.49 -2.49
N GLY A 4 2.53 -9.30 -1.99
CA GLY A 4 2.57 -10.76 -2.15
C GLY A 4 3.75 -11.45 -1.46
N LYS A 5 4.56 -10.73 -0.66
CA LYS A 5 5.75 -11.25 0.04
C LYS A 5 5.52 -11.38 1.54
N CYS A 6 5.96 -12.48 2.13
CA CYS A 6 5.89 -12.77 3.56
C CYS A 6 7.23 -12.47 4.24
N PRO A 7 7.25 -11.96 5.49
CA PRO A 7 8.51 -11.74 6.23
C PRO A 7 9.39 -13.01 6.36
N THR A 8 8.79 -14.19 6.25
CA THR A 8 9.47 -15.50 6.31
C THR A 8 9.98 -16.01 4.96
N ASP A 9 9.74 -15.27 3.86
CA ASP A 9 10.24 -15.66 2.54
C ASP A 9 11.78 -15.70 2.53
N VAL A 10 12.34 -16.62 1.75
CA VAL A 10 13.79 -16.80 1.61
C VAL A 10 14.52 -15.55 1.12
N LEU A 11 13.80 -14.62 0.48
CA LEU A 11 14.31 -13.32 0.03
C LEU A 11 14.79 -12.45 1.19
N PHE A 12 14.21 -12.58 2.38
CA PHE A 12 14.46 -11.72 3.55
C PHE A 12 15.52 -12.28 4.50
N LYS A 13 16.52 -12.97 3.94
CA LYS A 13 17.70 -13.44 4.68
C LYS A 13 18.79 -12.36 4.67
N ASN A 14 19.82 -12.54 5.49
CA ASN A 14 21.03 -11.69 5.50
C ASN A 14 20.77 -10.21 5.84
N GLY A 15 19.79 -9.91 6.69
CA GLY A 15 19.53 -8.56 7.20
C GLY A 15 18.66 -7.66 6.31
N LEU A 16 18.19 -8.18 5.16
CA LEU A 16 17.11 -7.57 4.39
C LEU A 16 15.77 -7.92 5.04
N THR A 17 15.01 -6.91 5.48
CA THR A 17 13.69 -7.09 6.07
C THR A 17 12.60 -6.69 5.08
N LEU A 18 11.36 -7.15 5.27
CA LEU A 18 10.23 -6.71 4.45
C LEU A 18 10.06 -5.18 4.51
N GLN A 19 10.28 -4.57 5.68
CA GLN A 19 10.26 -3.11 5.84
C GLN A 19 11.31 -2.43 4.96
N LYS A 20 12.57 -2.89 4.97
CA LYS A 20 13.64 -2.33 4.13
C LYS A 20 13.35 -2.53 2.65
N PHE A 21 12.83 -3.69 2.27
CA PHE A 21 12.42 -3.98 0.89
C PHE A 21 11.35 -3.00 0.40
N VAL A 22 10.30 -2.78 1.19
CA VAL A 22 9.23 -1.82 0.86
C VAL A 22 9.77 -0.38 0.88
N GLY A 23 10.53 -0.01 1.90
CA GLY A 23 11.12 1.33 2.06
C GLY A 23 12.06 1.71 0.91
N ASN A 24 12.83 0.76 0.38
CA ASN A 24 13.71 0.98 -0.76
C ASN A 24 12.95 1.23 -2.08
N ALA A 25 11.73 0.71 -2.19
CA ALA A 25 10.88 0.92 -3.36
C ALA A 25 10.00 2.17 -3.21
N PHE A 26 9.64 2.56 -1.99
CA PHE A 26 8.75 3.68 -1.74
C PHE A 26 9.44 5.05 -1.93
N PRO A 27 8.76 6.07 -2.48
CA PRO A 27 7.45 6.02 -3.14
C PRO A 27 7.53 5.64 -4.63
N LYS A 28 8.69 5.83 -5.26
CA LYS A 28 8.82 5.88 -6.74
C LYS A 28 8.62 4.54 -7.45
N LYS A 29 8.97 3.44 -6.81
CA LYS A 29 8.95 2.07 -7.37
C LYS A 29 7.95 1.17 -6.66
N ILE A 30 6.98 1.76 -5.94
CA ILE A 30 6.04 0.97 -5.14
C ILE A 30 5.25 -0.01 -6.02
N ARG A 31 4.88 0.43 -7.23
CA ARG A 31 4.16 -0.38 -8.23
C ARG A 31 4.89 -1.66 -8.61
N ASP A 32 6.21 -1.63 -8.64
CA ASP A 32 7.05 -2.77 -9.07
C ASP A 32 7.09 -3.89 -8.04
N ILE A 33 6.72 -3.59 -6.79
CA ILE A 33 6.72 -4.55 -5.69
C ILE A 33 5.31 -4.92 -5.23
N LEU A 34 4.26 -4.40 -5.87
CA LEU A 34 2.88 -4.77 -5.55
C LEU A 34 2.58 -6.19 -6.00
N ASP A 35 1.70 -6.84 -5.25
CA ASP A 35 1.11 -8.11 -5.65
C ASP A 35 0.38 -7.91 -6.99
N PRO A 36 0.63 -8.76 -8.00
CA PRO A 36 -0.03 -8.66 -9.30
C PRO A 36 -1.56 -8.62 -9.23
N THR A 37 -2.15 -9.17 -8.16
CA THR A 37 -3.60 -9.12 -7.92
C THR A 37 -4.17 -7.70 -7.76
N PHE A 38 -3.33 -6.69 -7.46
CA PHE A 38 -3.74 -5.27 -7.46
C PHE A 38 -3.65 -4.60 -8.84
N ILE A 39 -2.95 -5.22 -9.80
CA ILE A 39 -2.67 -4.63 -11.11
C ILE A 39 -3.55 -5.25 -12.21
N ILE A 40 -4.03 -6.48 -12.01
CA ILE A 40 -4.89 -7.17 -12.98
C ILE A 40 -6.32 -6.59 -12.89
N PRO A 41 -6.86 -6.01 -13.97
CA PRO A 41 -8.26 -5.63 -14.03
C PRO A 41 -9.11 -6.88 -13.82
N ARG A 42 -10.08 -6.84 -12.89
CA ARG A 42 -11.10 -7.88 -12.84
C ARG A 42 -11.83 -7.84 -14.18
N SER A 43 -11.71 -8.91 -14.96
CA SER A 43 -12.35 -9.10 -16.26
C SER A 43 -13.85 -8.85 -16.13
N GLY A 44 -14.30 -7.65 -16.51
CA GLY A 44 -15.68 -7.18 -16.31
C GLY A 44 -15.86 -5.66 -16.29
N ASP A 45 -14.78 -4.88 -16.13
CA ASP A 45 -14.86 -3.40 -16.20
C ASP A 45 -14.40 -2.92 -17.59
N GLU A 46 -15.36 -2.93 -18.52
CA GLU A 46 -15.18 -2.60 -19.94
C GLU A 46 -15.19 -1.08 -20.15
N GLY A 47 -14.07 -0.42 -19.82
CA GLY A 47 -13.89 1.00 -20.09
C GLY A 47 -12.41 1.40 -20.04
N LEU A 48 -11.81 1.64 -21.22
CA LEU A 48 -10.39 2.02 -21.34
C LEU A 48 -10.03 3.32 -20.60
N ASP A 49 -11.02 4.16 -20.29
CA ASP A 49 -10.87 5.39 -19.51
C ASP A 49 -11.14 5.18 -18.00
N HIS A 50 -12.14 4.35 -17.68
CA HIS A 50 -12.56 4.02 -16.30
C HIS A 50 -11.51 3.20 -15.54
N GLY A 51 -10.86 2.25 -16.25
CA GLY A 51 -9.80 1.42 -15.67
C GLY A 51 -8.55 2.21 -15.27
N ASN A 52 -8.26 3.34 -15.92
CA ASN A 52 -7.09 4.16 -15.58
C ASN A 52 -7.32 5.03 -14.34
N HIS A 53 -8.50 5.64 -14.20
CA HIS A 53 -8.83 6.47 -13.04
C HIS A 53 -8.91 5.63 -11.75
N ALA A 54 -9.62 4.51 -11.79
CA ALA A 54 -9.73 3.57 -10.68
C ALA A 54 -8.35 3.03 -10.22
N MET A 55 -7.42 2.82 -11.16
CA MET A 55 -6.06 2.40 -10.84
C MET A 55 -5.23 3.50 -10.19
N VAL A 56 -5.39 4.76 -10.60
CA VAL A 56 -4.73 5.92 -9.96
C VAL A 56 -5.20 6.08 -8.52
N GLU A 57 -6.51 6.00 -8.27
CA GLU A 57 -7.08 6.10 -6.92
C GLU A 57 -6.63 4.95 -6.02
N LEU A 58 -6.61 3.71 -6.54
CA LEU A 58 -6.10 2.55 -5.83
C LEU A 58 -4.63 2.72 -5.47
N LEU A 59 -3.79 3.17 -6.41
CA LEU A 59 -2.37 3.41 -6.14
C LEU A 59 -2.16 4.52 -5.10
N SER A 60 -2.97 5.58 -5.13
CA SER A 60 -2.94 6.63 -4.10
C SER A 60 -3.24 6.06 -2.71
N CYS A 61 -4.31 5.28 -2.58
CA CYS A 61 -4.67 4.60 -1.33
C CYS A 61 -3.55 3.65 -0.85
N ILE A 62 -2.97 2.87 -1.75
CA ILE A 62 -1.84 1.97 -1.45
C ILE A 62 -0.62 2.76 -0.97
N MET A 63 -0.28 3.88 -1.60
CA MET A 63 0.85 4.72 -1.18
C MET A 63 0.67 5.22 0.25
N GLN A 64 -0.53 5.69 0.61
CA GLN A 64 -0.84 6.14 1.97
C GLN A 64 -0.73 4.99 2.98
N LEU A 65 -1.30 3.81 2.66
CA LEU A 65 -1.21 2.62 3.52
C LEU A 65 0.24 2.13 3.70
N VAL A 66 1.06 2.18 2.64
CA VAL A 66 2.48 1.83 2.70
C VAL A 66 3.25 2.80 3.58
N GLN A 67 3.01 4.11 3.42
CA GLN A 67 3.63 5.13 4.26
C GLN A 67 3.29 4.89 5.74
N LEU A 68 2.02 4.64 6.07
CA LEU A 68 1.60 4.33 7.43
C LEU A 68 2.23 3.03 7.94
N GLY A 69 2.25 1.97 7.13
CA GLY A 69 2.87 0.69 7.47
C GLY A 69 4.37 0.80 7.75
N LEU A 70 5.09 1.64 6.99
CA LEU A 70 6.51 1.93 7.22
C LEU A 70 6.72 2.64 8.57
N SER A 71 5.91 3.65 8.87
CA SER A 71 5.95 4.38 10.16
C SER A 71 5.65 3.46 11.34
N CYS A 72 4.67 2.58 11.22
CA CYS A 72 4.33 1.57 12.24
C CYS A 72 5.46 0.55 12.46
N SER A 73 6.27 0.28 11.43
CA SER A 73 7.31 -0.75 11.46
C SER A 73 8.68 -0.23 11.86
N THR A 74 8.82 1.06 12.18
CA THR A 74 10.10 1.69 12.60
C THR A 74 10.78 0.88 13.70
N GLU A 75 12.10 0.67 13.59
CA GLU A 75 12.83 -0.17 14.56
C GLU A 75 12.73 0.39 15.98
N THR A 76 12.87 1.70 16.14
CA THR A 76 12.70 2.41 17.41
C THR A 76 11.22 2.44 17.82
N PRO A 77 10.83 1.80 18.94
CA PRO A 77 9.42 1.77 19.35
C PRO A 77 8.82 3.14 19.65
N LYS A 78 9.64 4.09 20.12
CA LYS A 78 9.21 5.46 20.47
C LYS A 78 8.89 6.33 19.26
N ASP A 79 9.42 5.97 18.09
CA ASP A 79 9.20 6.71 16.84
C ASP A 79 7.94 6.19 16.10
N ARG A 80 7.29 5.15 16.62
CA ARG A 80 6.06 4.60 16.05
C ARG A 80 4.86 5.46 16.46
N PRO A 81 3.88 5.65 15.55
CA PRO A 81 2.62 6.28 15.90
C PRO A 81 1.87 5.48 16.97
N THR A 82 1.05 6.16 17.77
CA THR A 82 0.18 5.48 18.72
C THR A 82 -0.98 4.79 17.99
N MET A 83 -1.60 3.79 18.60
CA MET A 83 -2.76 3.12 17.99
C MET A 83 -3.92 4.08 17.66
N PRO A 84 -4.24 5.10 18.48
CA PRO A 84 -5.17 6.16 18.09
C PRO A 84 -4.78 6.90 16.82
N ASP A 85 -3.49 7.26 16.66
CA ASP A 85 -3.00 7.93 15.45
C ASP A 85 -3.16 7.03 14.23
N VAL A 86 -2.76 5.75 14.35
CA VAL A 86 -2.93 4.74 13.30
C VAL A 86 -4.41 4.57 12.91
N TYR A 87 -5.30 4.49 13.91
CA TYR A 87 -6.74 4.34 13.66
C TYR A 87 -7.31 5.55 12.94
N SER A 88 -6.93 6.76 13.35
CA SER A 88 -7.32 8.00 12.70
C SER A 88 -6.89 8.02 11.24
N GLU A 89 -5.62 7.67 10.98
CA GLU A 89 -5.05 7.70 9.64
C GLU A 89 -5.68 6.64 8.72
N VAL A 90 -5.80 5.39 9.17
CA VAL A 90 -6.49 4.33 8.40
C VAL A 90 -7.94 4.73 8.09
N SER A 91 -8.63 5.35 9.05
CA SER A 91 -10.01 5.80 8.86
C SER A 91 -10.12 6.94 7.84
N ALA A 92 -9.14 7.85 7.83
CA ALA A 92 -9.05 8.92 6.83
C ALA A 92 -8.81 8.35 5.43
N ILE A 93 -7.81 7.47 5.29
CA ILE A 93 -7.48 6.79 4.02
C ILE A 93 -8.71 6.04 3.47
N LYS A 94 -9.41 5.27 4.33
CA LYS A 94 -10.62 4.54 3.94
C LYS A 94 -11.71 5.48 3.42
N ARG A 95 -11.93 6.61 4.10
CA ARG A 95 -12.94 7.60 3.73
C ARG A 95 -12.62 8.25 2.39
N GLU A 96 -11.37 8.66 2.19
CA GLU A 96 -10.91 9.25 0.93
C GLU A 96 -11.09 8.27 -0.24
N TYR A 97 -10.63 7.03 -0.09
CA TYR A 97 -10.78 5.99 -1.12
C TYR A 97 -12.25 5.63 -1.41
N SER A 98 -13.12 5.68 -0.40
CA SER A 98 -14.54 5.42 -0.59
C SER A 98 -15.25 6.59 -1.27
N ALA A 99 -14.84 7.83 -0.98
CA ALA A 99 -15.38 9.04 -1.62
C ALA A 99 -14.91 9.20 -3.06
N SER A 100 -13.74 8.66 -3.40
CA SER A 100 -13.19 8.65 -4.76
C SER A 100 -14.00 7.72 -5.66
N ARG A 101 -14.37 6.54 -5.16
CA ARG A 101 -15.29 5.57 -5.80
C ARG A 101 -16.75 6.01 -5.90
N ALA A 102 -17.24 6.84 -4.97
CA ALA A 102 -18.63 7.29 -4.98
C ALA A 102 -18.93 8.41 -6.00
N LYS A 103 -17.89 8.90 -6.70
CA LYS A 103 -18.00 9.89 -7.78
C LYS A 103 -18.11 9.26 -9.18
N GLU A 104 -17.97 7.93 -9.24
CA GLU A 104 -18.23 7.10 -10.43
C GLU A 104 -19.70 6.66 -10.45
#